data_AF-A0AA38KKC6-F1
#
_entry.id   AF-A0AA38KKC6-F1
#
_cell.length_a   1.000
_cell.length_b   1.000
_cell.length_c   1.000
_cell.angle_alpha   90.00
_cell.angle_beta   90.00
_cell.angle_gamma   90.00
#
_symmetry.space_group_name_H-M   'P 1'
#
loop_
_entity.id
_entity.type
_entity.pdbx_description
1 polymer ?
#
loop_
_entity_poly.entity_id
_entity_poly.type
_entity_poly.pdbx_seq_one_letter_code
_entity_poly.pdbx_strand_id
1 'polypeptide(L)'
;IAQHAEFFSFGTNDLTQMTFGYSRDDVSKFLPSYLSHGIIQNDPFEVLDQRGVGQLIKIATERGRKARPDLKLPRDGYRYEEMVGICGEHGGEPSSVAFFADAGLDYVSCSPF
;
A
#
# COMPACT_ATOMS: atom_id res chain seq x y z
N ILE A 1 -8.04 -15.41 4.19
CA ILE A 1 -7.59 -14.77 2.93
C ILE A 1 -6.45 -15.56 2.30
N ALA A 2 -5.23 -15.54 2.85
CA ALA A 2 -4.06 -16.22 2.25
C ALA A 2 -4.17 -17.76 2.05
N GLN A 3 -5.09 -18.43 2.74
CA GLN A 3 -5.40 -19.85 2.47
C GLN A 3 -5.98 -20.09 1.06
N HIS A 4 -6.58 -19.06 0.45
CA HIS A 4 -7.23 -19.14 -0.86
C HIS A 4 -6.63 -18.18 -1.89
N ALA A 5 -6.01 -17.09 -1.45
CA ALA A 5 -5.32 -16.15 -2.34
C ALA A 5 -3.88 -16.61 -2.58
N GLU A 6 -3.49 -16.63 -3.85
CA GLU A 6 -2.12 -16.97 -4.27
C GLU A 6 -1.20 -15.75 -4.20
N PHE A 7 -1.72 -14.54 -4.41
CA PHE A 7 -1.00 -13.27 -4.30
C PHE A 7 -1.83 -12.22 -3.56
N PHE A 8 -1.18 -11.17 -3.05
CA PHE A 8 -1.81 -9.96 -2.55
C PHE A 8 -1.41 -8.76 -3.41
N SER A 9 -2.38 -7.93 -3.78
CA SER A 9 -2.13 -6.61 -4.35
C SER A 9 -2.85 -5.58 -3.48
N PHE A 10 -2.08 -4.75 -2.78
CA PHE A 10 -2.65 -3.67 -1.99
C PHE A 10 -3.18 -2.58 -2.91
N GLY A 11 -4.49 -2.32 -2.85
CA GLY A 11 -5.11 -1.12 -3.42
C GLY A 11 -5.04 0.00 -2.41
N THR A 12 -3.91 0.72 -2.34
CA THR A 12 -3.71 1.73 -1.28
C THR A 12 -4.66 2.91 -1.35
N ASN A 13 -5.21 3.24 -2.53
CA ASN A 13 -6.16 4.35 -2.63
C ASN A 13 -7.40 4.05 -1.77
N ASP A 14 -8.02 2.89 -1.96
CA ASP A 14 -9.17 2.45 -1.17
C ASP A 14 -8.78 2.17 0.29
N LEU A 15 -7.59 1.60 0.52
CA LEU A 15 -7.14 1.33 1.89
C LEU A 15 -6.93 2.62 2.68
N THR A 16 -6.34 3.66 2.08
CA THR A 16 -6.25 5.01 2.67
C THR A 16 -7.64 5.57 2.91
N GLN A 17 -8.54 5.45 1.93
CA GLN A 17 -9.93 5.92 2.02
C GLN A 17 -10.62 5.39 3.28
N MET A 18 -10.55 4.07 3.49
CA MET A 18 -11.21 3.40 4.60
C MET A 18 -10.48 3.59 5.93
N THR A 19 -9.15 3.75 5.91
CA THR A 19 -8.35 3.94 7.13
C THR A 19 -8.52 5.34 7.70
N PHE A 20 -8.50 6.37 6.85
CA PHE A 20 -8.74 7.76 7.26
C PHE A 20 -10.22 8.10 7.39
N GLY A 21 -11.11 7.33 6.75
CA GLY A 21 -12.52 7.68 6.60
C GLY A 21 -12.73 8.87 5.66
N TYR A 22 -11.83 9.07 4.70
CA TYR A 22 -11.87 10.19 3.76
C TYR A 22 -12.48 9.74 2.45
N SER A 23 -13.65 10.23 2.06
CA SER A 23 -14.12 10.06 0.68
C SER A 23 -13.18 10.77 -0.29
N ARG A 24 -12.61 10.06 -1.28
CA ARG A 24 -11.69 10.66 -2.25
C ARG A 24 -12.33 11.81 -3.03
N ASP A 25 -13.62 11.70 -3.32
CA ASP A 25 -14.37 12.71 -4.08
C ASP A 25 -14.66 13.97 -3.24
N ASP A 26 -14.66 13.86 -1.91
CA ASP A 26 -15.02 14.95 -0.99
C ASP A 26 -13.82 15.54 -0.24
N VAL A 27 -12.67 14.85 -0.20
CA VAL A 27 -11.51 15.21 0.61
C VAL A 27 -10.98 16.60 0.28
N SER A 28 -11.07 17.00 -1.00
CA SER A 28 -10.64 18.31 -1.51
C SER A 28 -11.30 19.50 -0.78
N LYS A 29 -12.47 19.28 -0.16
CA LYS A 29 -13.22 20.32 0.58
C LYS A 29 -12.54 20.73 1.90
N PHE A 30 -11.70 19.87 2.48
CA PHE A 30 -11.08 20.14 3.79
C PHE A 30 -9.57 19.85 3.86
N LEU A 31 -9.04 19.01 2.98
CA LEU A 31 -7.63 18.62 2.99
C LEU A 31 -6.65 19.81 2.95
N PRO A 32 -6.87 20.86 2.13
CA PRO A 32 -5.99 22.02 2.11
C PRO A 32 -5.92 22.74 3.46
N SER A 33 -7.03 22.75 4.21
CA SER A 33 -7.06 23.32 5.57
C SER A 33 -6.27 22.46 6.54
N TYR A 34 -6.35 21.13 6.44
CA TYR A 34 -5.60 20.22 7.33
C TYR A 34 -4.10 20.35 7.12
N LEU A 35 -3.67 20.50 5.86
CA LEU A 35 -2.27 20.74 5.50
C LEU A 35 -1.79 22.11 6.01
N SER A 36 -2.56 23.19 5.80
CA SER A 36 -2.15 24.54 6.21
C SER A 36 -2.07 24.70 7.74
N HIS A 37 -2.90 23.98 8.49
CA HIS A 37 -2.88 23.96 9.95
C HIS A 37 -1.90 22.90 10.51
N GLY A 38 -1.21 22.14 9.66
CA GLY A 38 -0.26 21.11 10.07
C GLY A 38 -0.90 19.92 10.81
N ILE A 39 -2.20 19.71 10.65
CA ILE A 39 -2.93 18.56 11.21
C ILE A 39 -2.43 17.28 10.54
N ILE A 40 -2.18 17.35 9.23
CA ILE A 40 -1.50 16.31 8.46
C ILE A 40 -0.32 16.94 7.73
N GLN A 41 0.72 16.16 7.45
CA GLN A 41 1.94 16.65 6.81
C GLN A 41 1.89 16.62 5.29
N ASN A 42 1.28 15.57 4.72
CA ASN A 42 1.19 15.33 3.28
C ASN A 42 -0.22 14.89 2.92
N ASP A 43 -0.58 15.02 1.63
CA ASP A 43 -1.79 14.38 1.10
C ASP A 43 -1.63 12.85 1.22
N PRO A 44 -2.50 12.16 1.99
CA PRO A 44 -2.36 10.72 2.22
C PRO A 44 -2.73 9.86 1.01
N PHE A 45 -3.26 10.46 -0.07
CA PHE A 45 -3.50 9.80 -1.35
C PHE A 45 -2.31 9.93 -2.32
N GLU A 46 -1.38 10.86 -2.05
CA GLU A 46 -0.14 11.00 -2.82
C GLU A 46 1.04 10.32 -2.11
N VAL A 47 1.19 10.57 -0.81
CA VAL A 47 2.26 10.01 0.04
C VAL A 47 1.64 9.06 1.05
N LEU A 48 2.12 7.81 1.05
CA LEU A 48 1.59 6.78 1.94
C LEU A 48 1.72 7.20 3.41
N ASP A 49 0.61 7.15 4.14
CA ASP A 49 0.64 7.22 5.60
C ASP A 49 1.29 5.95 6.18
N GLN A 50 2.58 6.03 6.48
CA GLN A 50 3.34 4.90 6.99
C GLN A 50 2.94 4.49 8.42
N ARG A 51 2.32 5.37 9.20
CA ARG A 51 1.99 5.11 10.61
C ARG A 51 0.64 4.41 10.77
N GLY A 52 -0.37 4.77 9.98
CA GLY A 52 -1.67 4.11 9.98
C GLY A 52 -1.77 3.08 8.86
N VAL A 53 -1.92 3.53 7.61
CA VAL A 53 -2.11 2.66 6.43
C VAL A 53 -0.95 1.66 6.28
N GLY A 54 0.28 2.13 6.44
CA GLY A 54 1.49 1.31 6.41
C GLY A 54 1.50 0.21 7.48
N GLN A 55 0.91 0.45 8.65
CA GLN A 55 0.80 -0.58 9.69
C GLN A 55 -0.13 -1.71 9.25
N LEU A 56 -1.24 -1.40 8.58
CA LEU A 56 -2.16 -2.41 8.04
C LEU A 56 -1.47 -3.26 6.97
N ILE A 57 -0.67 -2.65 6.10
CA ILE A 57 0.12 -3.35 5.09
C ILE A 57 1.10 -4.32 5.75
N LYS A 58 1.88 -3.87 6.75
CA LYS A 58 2.81 -4.75 7.48
C LYS A 58 2.11 -5.94 8.12
N ILE A 59 0.98 -5.71 8.80
CA ILE A 59 0.18 -6.76 9.43
C ILE A 59 -0.34 -7.76 8.39
N ALA A 60 -0.86 -7.27 7.26
CA ALA A 60 -1.41 -8.10 6.20
C ALA A 60 -0.31 -8.95 5.54
N THR A 61 0.85 -8.36 5.23
CA THR A 61 2.01 -9.07 4.67
C THR A 61 2.52 -10.15 5.63
N GLU A 62 2.71 -9.80 6.91
CA GLU A 62 3.19 -10.74 7.93
C GLU A 62 2.23 -11.91 8.12
N ARG A 63 0.93 -11.64 8.31
CA ARG A 63 -0.09 -12.67 8.52
C ARG A 63 -0.33 -13.51 7.25
N GLY A 64 -0.27 -12.87 6.07
CA GLY A 64 -0.37 -13.54 4.79
C GLY A 64 0.73 -14.58 4.62
N ARG A 65 1.99 -14.16 4.79
CA ARG A 65 3.16 -15.04 4.69
C ARG A 65 3.23 -16.11 5.77
N LYS A 66 2.71 -15.83 6.98
CA LYS A 66 2.57 -16.86 8.04
C LYS A 66 1.58 -17.96 7.64
N ALA A 67 0.48 -17.61 6.99
CA ALA A 67 -0.53 -18.57 6.55
C ALA A 67 -0.15 -19.29 5.24
N ARG A 68 0.63 -18.63 4.37
CA ARG A 68 1.13 -19.16 3.09
C ARG A 68 2.61 -18.74 2.90
N PRO A 69 3.59 -19.55 3.36
CA PRO A 69 5.03 -19.21 3.32
C PRO A 69 5.63 -19.07 1.91
N ASP A 70 4.92 -19.58 0.92
CA ASP A 70 5.12 -19.46 -0.53
C ASP A 70 4.63 -18.12 -1.10
N LEU A 71 3.93 -17.28 -0.33
CA LEU A 71 3.50 -15.91 -0.72
C LEU A 71 4.69 -14.92 -0.82
N LYS A 72 5.61 -15.18 -1.75
CA LYS A 72 6.84 -14.43 -2.04
C LYS A 72 7.33 -14.73 -3.46
N LEU A 73 8.18 -13.87 -4.01
CA LEU A 73 8.91 -14.09 -5.26
C LEU A 73 9.46 -15.54 -5.38
N PRO A 74 9.09 -16.28 -6.46
CA PRO A 74 9.64 -17.61 -6.71
C PRO A 74 11.14 -17.54 -6.97
N ARG A 75 11.88 -18.55 -6.50
CA ARG A 75 13.35 -18.61 -6.58
C ARG A 75 13.90 -18.65 -8.00
N ASP A 76 13.05 -19.00 -8.95
CA ASP A 76 13.28 -19.22 -10.36
C ASP A 76 12.80 -18.03 -11.22
N GLY A 77 12.22 -16.99 -10.63
CA GLY A 77 11.99 -15.68 -11.29
C GLY A 77 10.88 -15.63 -12.35
N TYR A 78 10.18 -16.74 -12.63
CA TYR A 78 9.21 -16.83 -13.74
C TYR A 78 7.74 -17.07 -13.33
N ARG A 79 7.38 -17.10 -12.04
CA ARG A 79 5.98 -17.26 -11.60
C ARG A 79 5.46 -16.02 -10.85
N TYR A 80 4.59 -15.25 -11.50
CA TYR A 80 3.97 -14.05 -10.91
C TYR A 80 2.82 -14.36 -9.93
N GLU A 81 2.52 -15.63 -9.71
CA GLU A 81 1.29 -16.09 -9.05
C GLU A 81 1.37 -16.02 -7.52
N GLU A 82 2.56 -15.82 -6.95
CA GLU A 82 2.79 -15.95 -5.51
C GLU A 82 3.45 -14.70 -4.90
N MET A 83 2.90 -13.49 -5.09
CA MET A 83 3.59 -12.25 -4.70
C MET A 83 2.76 -11.33 -3.79
N VAL A 84 3.43 -10.51 -2.98
CA VAL A 84 2.81 -9.40 -2.27
C VAL A 84 3.27 -8.11 -2.92
N GLY A 85 2.35 -7.37 -3.52
CA GLY A 85 2.68 -6.09 -4.15
C GLY A 85 1.63 -5.03 -3.92
N ILE A 86 1.78 -3.93 -4.64
CA ILE A 86 0.99 -2.71 -4.53
C ILE A 86 0.62 -2.22 -5.92
N CYS A 87 -0.61 -1.77 -6.08
CA CYS A 87 -1.08 -1.02 -7.23
C CYS A 87 -1.67 0.33 -6.81
N GLY A 88 -1.30 1.41 -7.50
CA GLY A 88 -1.85 2.74 -7.26
C GLY A 88 -0.79 3.83 -7.24
N GLU A 89 -1.23 5.06 -6.97
CA GLU A 89 -0.40 6.28 -7.04
C GLU A 89 0.83 6.20 -6.12
N HIS A 90 0.68 5.66 -4.91
CA HIS A 90 1.80 5.44 -3.99
C HIS A 90 2.90 4.53 -4.55
N GLY A 91 2.58 3.67 -5.53
CA GLY A 91 3.57 2.82 -6.19
C GLY A 91 4.59 3.59 -7.04
N GLY A 92 4.29 4.85 -7.38
CA GLY A 92 5.19 5.77 -8.08
C GLY A 92 5.81 6.86 -7.19
N GLU A 93 5.43 6.94 -5.92
CA GLU A 93 5.95 7.96 -4.99
C GLU A 93 7.20 7.46 -4.26
N PRO A 94 8.36 8.15 -4.36
CA PRO A 94 9.65 7.62 -3.89
C PRO A 94 9.69 7.19 -2.42
N SER A 95 9.10 7.95 -1.50
CA SER A 95 9.14 7.64 -0.07
C SER A 95 8.24 6.43 0.28
N SER A 96 7.12 6.29 -0.43
CA SER A 96 6.20 5.16 -0.35
C SER A 96 6.83 3.90 -0.91
N VAL A 97 7.53 4.00 -2.05
CA VAL A 97 8.29 2.88 -2.63
C VAL A 97 9.37 2.38 -1.68
N ALA A 98 10.13 3.29 -1.06
CA ALA A 98 11.11 2.93 -0.04
C ALA A 98 10.47 2.18 1.14
N PHE A 99 9.31 2.66 1.61
CA PHE A 99 8.55 1.96 2.65
C PHE A 99 8.10 0.56 2.22
N PHE A 100 7.61 0.39 0.99
CA PHE A 100 7.15 -0.92 0.50
C PHE A 100 8.30 -1.93 0.42
N ALA A 101 9.49 -1.48 0.00
CA ALA A 101 10.70 -2.29 0.02
C ALA A 101 11.05 -2.72 1.46
N ASP A 102 11.04 -1.79 2.41
CA ASP A 102 11.30 -2.08 3.83
C ASP A 102 10.22 -2.98 4.47
N ALA A 103 8.97 -2.85 4.03
CA ALA A 103 7.86 -3.71 4.44
C ALA A 103 7.92 -5.11 3.79
N GLY A 104 8.89 -5.34 2.90
CA GLY A 104 9.17 -6.62 2.27
C GLY A 104 8.19 -7.00 1.16
N LEU A 105 7.58 -6.02 0.48
CA LEU A 105 6.80 -6.28 -0.73
C LEU A 105 7.72 -6.74 -1.88
N ASP A 106 7.16 -7.57 -2.75
CA ASP A 106 7.85 -8.21 -3.87
C ASP A 106 7.90 -7.29 -5.11
N TYR A 107 6.90 -6.42 -5.30
CA TYR A 107 6.85 -5.49 -6.42
C TYR A 107 6.06 -4.22 -6.12
N VAL A 108 6.30 -3.18 -6.91
CA VAL A 108 5.45 -1.99 -7.05
C VAL A 108 4.93 -1.88 -8.48
N SER A 109 3.67 -1.49 -8.64
CA SER A 109 3.04 -1.26 -9.94
C SER A 109 2.51 0.17 -10.00
N CYS A 110 3.07 0.96 -10.91
CA CYS A 110 2.76 2.38 -11.10
C CYS A 110 2.37 2.66 -12.57
N SER A 111 1.73 3.82 -12.81
CA SER A 111 1.46 4.27 -14.17
C SER A 111 2.77 4.46 -14.94
N PRO A 112 2.78 4.22 -16.27
CA PRO A 112 3.97 4.43 -17.11
C PRO A 112 4.33 5.90 -17.33
N PHE A 113 3.49 6.84 -16.89
CA PHE A 113 3.63 8.30 -17.06
C PHE A 113 3.11 9.03 -15.84
#